data_AF-A0AAD6PH62-F1
#
_entry.id   AF-A0AAD6PH62-F1
#
_cell.length_a   1.000
_cell.length_b   1.000
_cell.length_c   1.000
_cell.angle_alpha   90.00
_cell.angle_beta   90.00
_cell.angle_gamma   90.00
#
_symmetry.space_group_name_H-M   'P 1'
#
loop_
_entity.id
_entity.type
_entity.pdbx_description
1 polymer ?
#
loop_
_entity_poly.entity_id
_entity_poly.type
_entity_poly.pdbx_seq_one_letter_code
_entity_poly.pdbx_strand_id
1 'polypeptide(L)'
;MDTLGALALATEQPTQKLMEKRPVGRTEPLITNIMWRNLLSQALYQITILLTLQFKGESIFGVTKAVNDTLIFNIFVLCQVFNEFNARKLEEKNVFRGIHKNRLFLGIIGITILLQVLMVEFLKKFADTERLDWGQWGGCIGTAALSWPIGWVVKCIPVPEKLIFSYLAWRKYTAKDT
;
A
#
# COMPACT_ATOMS: atom_id res chain seq x y z
N MET A 1 -11.02 -0.26 6.52
CA MET A 1 -10.55 -0.17 5.12
C MET A 1 -9.84 -1.47 4.73
N ASP A 2 -8.81 -1.89 5.47
CA ASP A 2 -7.97 -3.03 5.11
C ASP A 2 -8.70 -4.38 5.04
N THR A 3 -9.78 -4.56 5.81
CA THR A 3 -10.61 -5.78 5.74
C THR A 3 -11.24 -5.98 4.37
N LEU A 4 -11.73 -4.91 3.75
CA LEU A 4 -12.32 -4.98 2.41
C LEU A 4 -11.24 -5.28 1.38
N GLY A 5 -10.06 -4.67 1.51
CA GLY A 5 -8.95 -4.93 0.61
C GLY A 5 -8.37 -6.35 0.73
N ALA A 6 -8.26 -6.86 1.95
CA ALA A 6 -7.89 -8.25 2.19
C ALA A 6 -8.89 -9.22 1.55
N LEU A 7 -10.19 -8.93 1.63
CA LEU A 7 -11.24 -9.70 0.96
C LEU A 7 -11.12 -9.61 -0.58
N ALA A 8 -10.81 -8.43 -1.13
CA ALA A 8 -10.61 -8.24 -2.56
C ALA A 8 -9.44 -9.07 -3.11
N LEU A 9 -8.34 -9.10 -2.36
CA LEU A 9 -7.15 -9.89 -2.71
C LEU A 9 -7.40 -11.39 -2.56
N ALA A 10 -8.15 -11.82 -1.54
CA ALA A 10 -8.49 -13.22 -1.33
C ALA A 10 -9.47 -13.78 -2.38
N THR A 11 -10.25 -12.92 -3.03
CA THR A 11 -11.26 -13.33 -4.05
C THR A 11 -10.74 -13.27 -5.48
N GLU A 12 -9.47 -12.91 -5.70
CA GLU A 12 -8.90 -12.91 -7.05
C GLU A 12 -8.74 -14.33 -7.60
N GLN A 13 -9.19 -14.54 -8.84
CA GLN A 13 -9.07 -15.83 -9.50
C GLN A 13 -7.59 -16.23 -9.72
N PRO A 14 -7.27 -17.54 -9.62
CA PRO A 14 -5.92 -18.03 -9.86
C PRO A 14 -5.47 -17.72 -11.29
N THR A 15 -4.22 -17.28 -11.44
CA THR A 15 -3.60 -16.97 -12.73
C THR A 15 -2.85 -18.19 -13.27
N GLN A 16 -2.90 -18.47 -14.58
CA GLN A 16 -2.23 -19.60 -15.24
C GLN A 16 -0.72 -19.70 -14.90
N LYS A 17 -0.04 -18.56 -14.77
CA LYS A 17 1.38 -18.47 -14.38
C LYS A 17 1.70 -19.11 -13.03
N LEU A 18 0.72 -19.25 -12.13
CA LEU A 18 0.90 -19.96 -10.85
C LEU A 18 1.17 -21.44 -11.08
N MET A 19 0.62 -22.04 -12.14
CA MET A 19 0.85 -23.44 -12.47
C MET A 19 2.23 -23.72 -13.08
N GLU A 20 2.93 -22.67 -13.54
CA GLU A 20 4.30 -22.77 -14.07
C GLU A 20 5.34 -22.67 -12.94
N LYS A 21 4.95 -22.23 -11.74
CA LYS A 21 5.83 -22.17 -10.56
C LYS A 21 5.93 -23.53 -9.88
N ARG A 22 7.11 -23.80 -9.32
CA ARG A 22 7.34 -24.99 -8.48
C ARG A 22 6.46 -24.93 -7.22
N PRO A 23 6.00 -26.06 -6.69
CA PRO A 23 5.20 -26.09 -5.47
C PRO A 23 6.00 -25.56 -4.28
N VAL A 24 5.34 -24.77 -3.44
CA VAL A 24 5.94 -24.20 -2.23
C VAL A 24 6.21 -25.29 -1.19
N GLY A 25 7.39 -25.21 -0.56
CA GLY A 25 7.81 -26.16 0.47
C GLY A 25 7.15 -25.88 1.82
N ARG A 26 6.92 -26.93 2.64
CA ARG A 26 6.36 -26.78 4.00
C ARG A 26 7.20 -25.92 4.96
N THR A 27 8.49 -25.79 4.68
CA THR A 27 9.47 -25.03 5.46
C THR A 27 9.80 -23.67 4.84
N GLU A 28 9.13 -23.27 3.75
CA GLU A 28 9.36 -21.97 3.14
C GLU A 28 8.66 -20.85 3.93
N PRO A 29 9.30 -19.66 4.04
CA PRO A 29 8.72 -18.54 4.76
C PRO A 29 7.47 -17.99 4.05
N LEU A 30 6.42 -17.69 4.82
CA LEU A 30 5.17 -17.11 4.30
C LEU A 30 5.39 -15.75 3.60
N ILE A 31 6.34 -14.95 4.11
CA ILE A 31 6.71 -13.65 3.54
C ILE A 31 7.99 -13.81 2.75
N THR A 32 7.89 -13.71 1.41
CA THR A 32 9.06 -13.75 0.52
C THR A 32 9.85 -12.44 0.56
N ASN A 33 11.11 -12.47 0.11
CA ASN A 33 11.91 -11.25 -0.03
C ASN A 33 11.28 -10.21 -0.95
N ILE A 34 10.56 -10.66 -1.97
CA ILE A 34 9.86 -9.79 -2.91
C ILE A 34 8.72 -9.06 -2.19
N MET A 35 8.00 -9.76 -1.31
CA MET A 35 7.00 -9.15 -0.42
C MET A 35 7.65 -8.16 0.54
N TRP A 36 8.77 -8.51 1.18
CA TRP A 36 9.51 -7.63 2.08
C TRP A 36 9.95 -6.34 1.40
N ARG A 37 10.51 -6.41 0.18
CA ARG A 37 10.90 -5.23 -0.59
C ARG A 37 9.70 -4.30 -0.81
N ASN A 38 8.57 -4.86 -1.27
CA ASN A 38 7.39 -4.07 -1.57
C ASN A 38 6.80 -3.46 -0.27
N LEU A 39 6.71 -4.25 0.80
CA LEU A 39 6.18 -3.83 2.10
C LEU A 39 7.04 -2.72 2.73
N LEU A 40 8.36 -2.91 2.80
CA LEU A 40 9.28 -1.92 3.38
C LEU A 40 9.25 -0.62 2.60
N SER A 41 9.24 -0.68 1.27
CA SER A 41 9.25 0.54 0.46
C SER A 41 7.96 1.32 0.61
N GLN A 42 6.81 0.65 0.63
CA GLN A 42 5.51 1.28 0.85
C GLN A 42 5.40 1.85 2.28
N ALA A 43 5.84 1.10 3.30
CA ALA A 43 5.85 1.58 4.68
C ALA A 43 6.77 2.80 4.87
N LEU A 44 7.98 2.77 4.31
CA LEU A 44 8.91 3.90 4.36
C LEU A 44 8.33 5.13 3.65
N TYR A 45 7.73 4.94 2.47
CA TYR A 45 7.07 6.03 1.75
C TYR A 45 5.95 6.66 2.59
N GLN A 46 5.07 5.81 3.15
CA GLN A 46 3.94 6.26 3.95
C GLN A 46 4.39 6.98 5.23
N ILE A 47 5.40 6.46 5.93
CA ILE A 47 5.98 7.13 7.10
C ILE A 47 6.57 8.48 6.71
N THR A 48 7.34 8.54 5.62
CA THR A 48 7.98 9.78 5.17
C THR A 48 6.95 10.84 4.83
N ILE A 49 5.89 10.49 4.11
CA ILE A 49 4.89 11.47 3.68
C ILE A 49 4.04 11.96 4.84
N LEU A 50 3.61 11.06 5.73
CA LEU A 50 2.79 11.43 6.88
C LEU A 50 3.59 12.27 7.88
N LEU A 51 4.86 11.94 8.13
CA LEU A 51 5.73 12.78 8.96
C LEU A 51 5.94 14.16 8.33
N THR A 52 6.17 14.22 7.01
CA THR A 52 6.33 15.50 6.32
C THR A 52 5.09 16.37 6.46
N LEU A 53 3.89 15.79 6.33
CA LEU A 53 2.62 16.50 6.51
C LEU A 53 2.33 16.85 7.98
N GLN A 54 2.74 15.98 8.92
CA GLN A 54 2.58 16.25 10.35
C GLN A 54 3.41 17.45 10.80
N PHE A 55 4.65 17.57 10.31
CA PHE A 55 5.56 18.65 10.73
C PHE A 55 5.48 19.90 9.85
N LYS A 56 5.18 19.75 8.55
CA LYS A 56 5.18 20.87 7.58
C LYS A 56 3.87 21.04 6.82
N GLY A 57 2.84 20.23 7.07
CA GLY A 57 1.59 20.28 6.31
C GLY A 57 0.88 21.64 6.39
N GLU A 58 0.83 22.26 7.57
CA GLU A 58 0.27 23.61 7.77
C GLU A 58 0.98 24.65 6.88
N SER A 59 2.32 24.56 6.77
CA SER A 59 3.12 25.49 5.96
C SER A 59 3.10 25.18 4.46
N ILE A 60 2.93 23.91 4.06
CA ILE A 60 2.93 23.48 2.66
C ILE A 60 1.58 23.79 2.01
N PHE A 61 0.48 23.55 2.73
CA PHE A 61 -0.87 23.76 2.23
C PHE A 61 -1.50 25.09 2.68
N GLY A 62 -0.89 25.79 3.65
CA GLY A 62 -1.43 27.06 4.16
C GLY A 62 -2.76 26.90 4.89
N VAL A 63 -2.95 25.77 5.58
CA VAL A 63 -4.24 25.38 6.18
C VAL A 63 -4.17 25.33 7.70
N THR A 64 -5.34 25.39 8.34
CA THR A 64 -5.47 25.20 9.79
C THR A 64 -5.13 23.77 10.19
N LYS A 65 -4.72 23.58 11.45
CA LYS A 65 -4.37 22.27 12.00
C LYS A 65 -5.44 21.19 11.78
N ALA A 66 -6.71 21.51 12.01
CA ALA A 66 -7.83 20.58 11.83
C ALA A 66 -7.99 20.11 10.36
N VAL A 67 -7.76 21.02 9.41
CA VAL A 67 -7.76 20.66 7.98
C VAL A 67 -6.54 19.81 7.66
N ASN A 68 -5.36 20.13 8.23
CA ASN A 68 -4.16 19.33 8.04
C ASN A 68 -4.32 17.90 8.57
N ASP A 69 -4.93 17.71 9.74
CA ASP A 69 -5.20 16.39 10.31
C ASP A 69 -6.14 15.58 9.38
N THR A 70 -7.09 16.25 8.73
CA THR A 70 -7.96 15.63 7.73
C THR A 70 -7.22 15.28 6.43
N LEU A 71 -6.29 16.14 5.97
CA LEU A 71 -5.42 15.85 4.83
C LEU A 71 -4.56 14.61 5.10
N ILE A 72 -3.96 14.53 6.30
CA ILE A 72 -3.14 13.39 6.73
C ILE A 72 -3.98 12.10 6.71
N PHE A 73 -5.17 12.13 7.29
CA PHE A 73 -6.09 10.98 7.26
C PHE A 73 -6.49 10.59 5.84
N ASN A 74 -6.84 11.56 4.99
CA ASN A 74 -7.24 11.31 3.61
C ASN A 74 -6.10 10.69 2.79
N ILE A 75 -4.90 11.25 2.88
CA ILE A 75 -3.69 10.74 2.20
C ILE A 75 -3.33 9.35 2.72
N PHE A 76 -3.44 9.11 4.04
CA PHE A 76 -3.23 7.78 4.61
C PHE A 76 -4.17 6.74 3.98
N VAL A 77 -5.46 7.04 3.92
CA VAL A 77 -6.46 6.14 3.32
C VAL A 77 -6.18 5.90 1.85
N LEU A 78 -5.98 6.95 1.07
CA LEU A 78 -5.67 6.83 -0.35
C LEU A 78 -4.40 6.00 -0.57
N CYS A 79 -3.36 6.18 0.25
CA CYS A 79 -2.14 5.35 0.19
C CYS A 79 -2.42 3.86 0.42
N GLN A 80 -3.35 3.49 1.31
CA GLN A 80 -3.72 2.08 1.49
C GLN A 80 -4.48 1.52 0.29
N VAL A 81 -5.38 2.31 -0.30
CA VAL A 81 -6.04 1.93 -1.55
C VAL A 81 -5.00 1.65 -2.63
N PHE A 82 -4.00 2.53 -2.80
CA PHE A 82 -2.90 2.30 -3.74
C PHE A 82 -2.02 1.09 -3.39
N ASN A 83 -1.80 0.84 -2.10
CA ASN A 83 -1.10 -0.37 -1.66
C ASN A 83 -1.85 -1.64 -2.06
N GLU A 84 -3.17 -1.65 -1.97
CA GLU A 84 -4.00 -2.78 -2.37
C GLU A 84 -3.79 -3.15 -3.85
N PHE A 85 -3.71 -2.14 -4.73
CA PHE A 85 -3.33 -2.34 -6.14
C PHE A 85 -1.92 -2.92 -6.29
N ASN A 86 -0.95 -2.44 -5.50
CA ASN A 86 0.44 -2.93 -5.55
C ASN A 86 0.58 -4.36 -5.00
N ALA A 87 -0.16 -4.70 -3.96
CA ALA A 87 -0.19 -6.01 -3.32
C ALA A 87 -0.82 -7.09 -4.21
N ARG A 88 -1.76 -6.71 -5.09
CA ARG A 88 -2.42 -7.62 -6.03
C ARG A 88 -1.45 -8.37 -6.95
N LYS A 89 -0.40 -7.71 -7.43
CA LYS A 89 0.65 -8.32 -8.26
C LYS A 89 2.02 -7.99 -7.69
N LEU A 90 2.56 -8.88 -6.87
CA LEU A 90 3.83 -8.67 -6.15
C LEU A 90 5.05 -8.61 -7.08
N GLU A 91 5.08 -9.45 -8.12
CA GLU A 91 6.20 -9.58 -9.07
C GLU A 91 5.97 -8.84 -10.39
N GLU A 92 4.72 -8.67 -10.83
CA GLU A 92 4.46 -8.03 -12.12
C GLU A 92 4.65 -6.51 -12.04
N LYS A 93 5.38 -5.98 -13.03
CA LYS A 93 5.59 -4.53 -13.20
C LYS A 93 4.29 -3.80 -13.55
N ASN A 94 3.35 -4.48 -14.23
CA ASN A 94 2.08 -3.89 -14.64
C ASN A 94 0.95 -4.28 -13.67
N VAL A 95 0.82 -3.52 -12.58
CA VAL A 95 -0.29 -3.66 -11.61
C VAL A 95 -1.67 -3.44 -12.24
N PHE A 96 -1.73 -2.73 -13.37
CA PHE A 96 -2.97 -2.48 -14.10
C PHE A 96 -3.42 -3.65 -14.99
N ARG A 97 -2.57 -4.64 -15.24
CA ARG A 97 -2.89 -5.72 -16.17
C ARG A 97 -3.99 -6.61 -15.58
N GLY A 98 -5.14 -6.65 -16.25
CA GLY A 98 -6.28 -7.48 -15.82
C GLY A 98 -7.09 -6.89 -14.66
N ILE A 99 -6.96 -5.60 -14.33
CA ILE A 99 -7.87 -4.88 -13.42
C ILE A 99 -9.31 -4.97 -13.90
N HIS A 100 -9.58 -4.64 -15.16
CA HIS A 100 -10.95 -4.63 -15.67
C HIS A 100 -11.62 -6.01 -15.72
N LYS A 101 -10.83 -7.09 -15.71
CA LYS A 101 -11.37 -8.45 -15.73
C LYS A 101 -11.93 -8.87 -14.37
N ASN A 102 -11.40 -8.31 -13.27
CA ASN A 102 -11.88 -8.64 -11.92
C ASN A 102 -12.84 -7.56 -11.41
N ARG A 103 -14.14 -7.71 -11.74
CA ARG A 103 -15.19 -6.76 -11.34
C ARG A 103 -15.35 -6.64 -9.82
N LEU A 104 -15.05 -7.70 -9.06
CA LEU A 104 -15.11 -7.67 -7.59
C LEU A 104 -14.06 -6.73 -7.01
N PHE A 105 -12.81 -6.81 -7.49
CA PHE A 105 -11.75 -5.90 -7.08
C PHE A 105 -12.09 -4.44 -7.40
N LEU A 106 -12.60 -4.19 -8.62
CA LEU A 106 -13.02 -2.83 -9.00
C LEU A 106 -14.20 -2.33 -8.13
N GLY A 107 -15.14 -3.22 -7.79
CA GLY A 107 -16.25 -2.91 -6.91
C GLY A 107 -15.81 -2.56 -5.49
N ILE A 108 -14.87 -3.32 -4.92
CA ILE A 108 -14.34 -3.06 -3.58
C ILE A 108 -13.58 -1.74 -3.53
N ILE A 109 -12.73 -1.46 -4.52
CA ILE A 109 -12.04 -0.16 -4.62
C ILE A 109 -13.05 0.99 -4.78
N GLY A 110 -14.08 0.80 -5.61
CA GLY A 110 -15.15 1.78 -5.77
C GLY A 110 -15.88 2.07 -4.46
N ILE A 111 -16.21 1.02 -3.70
CA ILE A 111 -16.87 1.14 -2.39
C ILE A 111 -15.95 1.82 -1.37
N THR A 112 -14.64 1.49 -1.32
CA THR A 112 -13.71 2.15 -0.39
C THR A 112 -13.52 3.62 -0.70
N ILE A 113 -13.41 4.01 -1.99
CA ILE A 113 -13.34 5.43 -2.38
C ILE A 113 -14.65 6.15 -2.04
N LEU A 114 -15.80 5.53 -2.32
CA LEU A 114 -17.11 6.12 -1.99
C LEU A 114 -17.26 6.34 -0.48
N LEU A 115 -16.95 5.33 0.32
CA LEU A 115 -16.96 5.44 1.78
C LEU A 115 -15.97 6.49 2.28
N GLN A 116 -14.82 6.63 1.62
CA GLN A 116 -13.84 7.66 1.97
C GLN A 116 -14.36 9.07 1.72
N VAL A 117 -14.99 9.32 0.56
CA VAL A 117 -15.61 10.61 0.25
C VAL A 117 -16.72 10.90 1.26
N LEU A 118 -17.58 9.93 1.53
CA LEU A 118 -18.66 10.07 2.52
C LEU A 118 -18.11 10.37 3.92
N MET A 119 -17.03 9.72 4.32
CA MET A 119 -16.39 9.96 5.62
C MET A 119 -15.84 11.39 5.71
N VAL A 120 -15.08 11.82 4.70
CA VAL A 120 -14.43 13.14 4.74
C VAL A 120 -15.43 14.28 4.60
N GLU A 121 -16.50 14.11 3.83
CA GLU A 121 -17.49 15.17 3.62
C GLU A 121 -18.60 15.22 4.69
N PHE A 122 -19.03 14.06 5.21
CA PHE A 122 -20.22 13.97 6.07
C PHE A 122 -19.92 13.59 7.53
N LEU A 123 -18.78 12.98 7.85
CA LEU A 123 -18.46 12.54 9.22
C LEU A 123 -17.70 13.59 10.05
N LYS A 124 -17.96 14.88 9.81
CA LYS A 124 -17.34 16.03 10.52
C LYS A 124 -17.32 15.88 12.04
N LYS A 125 -18.43 15.42 12.62
CA LYS A 125 -18.66 15.36 14.07
C LYS A 125 -18.18 14.06 14.72
N PHE A 126 -17.97 13.00 13.95
CA PHE A 126 -17.54 11.68 14.45
C PHE A 126 -16.05 11.42 14.24
N ALA A 127 -15.48 11.98 13.17
CA ALA A 127 -14.08 11.78 12.80
C ALA A 127 -13.22 13.03 13.01
N ASP A 128 -13.79 14.14 13.53
CA ASP A 128 -13.14 15.44 13.69
C ASP A 128 -12.47 15.95 12.39
N THR A 129 -13.08 15.60 11.26
CA THR A 129 -12.58 15.91 9.91
C THR A 129 -13.19 17.19 9.39
N GLU A 130 -12.39 18.10 8.86
CA GLU A 130 -12.86 19.29 8.16
C GLU A 130 -13.15 19.02 6.69
N ARG A 131 -14.10 19.76 6.09
CA ARG A 131 -14.40 19.60 4.67
C ARG A 131 -13.21 20.09 3.84
N LEU A 132 -12.69 19.23 2.98
CA LEU A 132 -11.62 19.59 2.05
C LEU A 132 -12.17 20.35 0.84
N ASP A 133 -11.43 21.36 0.40
CA ASP A 133 -11.65 21.99 -0.90
C ASP A 133 -11.24 21.05 -2.05
N TRP A 134 -11.78 21.29 -3.25
CA TRP A 134 -11.40 20.54 -4.45
C TRP A 134 -9.90 20.59 -4.76
N GLY A 135 -9.25 21.73 -4.50
CA GLY A 135 -7.79 21.86 -4.67
C GLY A 135 -7.00 20.99 -3.69
N GLN A 136 -7.47 20.88 -2.45
CA GLN A 136 -6.88 20.03 -1.41
C GLN A 136 -7.08 18.54 -1.73
N TRP A 137 -8.28 18.16 -2.19
CA TRP A 137 -8.55 16.82 -2.70
C TRP A 137 -7.60 16.44 -3.85
N GLY A 138 -7.38 17.36 -4.80
CA GLY A 138 -6.40 17.18 -5.87
C GLY A 138 -4.98 16.96 -5.33
N GLY A 139 -4.56 17.75 -4.33
CA GLY A 139 -3.28 17.57 -3.64
C GLY A 139 -3.14 16.21 -2.96
N CYS A 140 -4.19 15.75 -2.27
CA CYS A 140 -4.22 14.44 -1.62
C CYS A 140 -4.11 13.30 -2.63
N ILE A 141 -4.93 13.35 -3.69
CA ILE A 141 -4.92 12.34 -4.76
C ILE A 141 -3.57 12.33 -5.46
N GLY A 142 -3.02 13.50 -5.81
CA GLY A 142 -1.71 13.59 -6.46
C GLY A 142 -0.60 13.01 -5.59
N THR A 143 -0.59 13.37 -4.30
CA THR A 143 0.40 12.86 -3.34
C THR A 143 0.28 11.35 -3.17
N ALA A 144 -0.93 10.83 -3.07
CA ALA A 144 -1.13 9.40 -2.91
C ALA A 144 -0.84 8.64 -4.23
N ALA A 145 -1.11 9.23 -5.40
CA ALA A 145 -0.80 8.66 -6.70
C ALA A 145 0.72 8.54 -6.97
N LEU A 146 1.57 9.35 -6.32
CA LEU A 146 3.03 9.19 -6.36
C LEU A 146 3.50 7.82 -5.81
N SER A 147 2.66 7.12 -5.04
CA SER A 147 2.96 5.76 -4.58
C SER A 147 3.06 4.74 -5.73
N TRP A 148 2.39 4.96 -6.86
CA TRP A 148 2.45 4.08 -8.04
C TRP A 148 3.81 4.09 -8.75
N PRO A 149 4.37 5.24 -9.16
CA PRO A 149 5.69 5.27 -9.78
C PRO A 149 6.77 4.77 -8.82
N ILE A 150 6.66 5.07 -7.51
CA ILE A 150 7.60 4.53 -6.51
C ILE A 150 7.48 3.00 -6.44
N GLY A 151 6.27 2.45 -6.38
CA GLY A 151 6.04 1.00 -6.41
C GLY A 151 6.60 0.34 -7.68
N TRP A 152 6.49 1.01 -8.82
CA TRP A 152 7.06 0.55 -10.09
C TRP A 152 8.60 0.56 -10.11
N VAL A 153 9.21 1.64 -9.60
CA VAL A 153 10.68 1.78 -9.46
C VAL A 153 11.24 0.72 -8.51
N VAL A 154 10.60 0.53 -7.35
CA VAL A 154 10.98 -0.50 -6.38
C VAL A 154 10.94 -1.90 -7.00
N LYS A 155 9.93 -2.18 -7.83
CA LYS A 155 9.83 -3.45 -8.57
C LYS A 155 10.94 -3.68 -9.59
N CYS A 156 11.66 -2.64 -9.99
CA CYS A 156 12.82 -2.75 -10.88
C CYS A 156 14.11 -3.13 -10.14
N ILE A 157 14.15 -3.01 -8.82
CA ILE A 157 15.30 -3.41 -8.00
C ILE A 157 15.30 -4.94 -7.87
N PRO A 158 16.30 -5.67 -8.41
CA PRO A 158 16.38 -7.12 -8.26
C PRO A 158 16.65 -7.46 -6.79
N VAL A 159 15.93 -8.45 -6.27
CA VAL A 159 16.10 -8.91 -4.89
C VAL A 159 16.61 -10.35 -4.93
N PRO A 160 17.58 -10.71 -4.07
CA PRO A 160 18.03 -12.10 -3.95
C PRO A 160 16.86 -13.04 -3.64
N GLU A 161 16.87 -14.23 -4.23
CA GLU A 161 15.84 -15.26 -3.97
C GLU A 161 15.90 -15.78 -2.52
N LYS A 162 17.07 -15.71 -1.87
CA LYS A 162 17.28 -16.19 -0.49
C LYS A 162 16.90 -15.15 0.55
N LEU A 163 15.99 -15.52 1.46
CA LEU A 163 15.48 -14.65 2.53
C LEU A 163 16.64 -13.93 3.25
N ILE A 164 16.64 -12.59 3.35
CA ILE A 164 17.73 -11.87 4.05
C ILE A 164 17.85 -12.34 5.51
N PHE A 165 16.73 -12.70 6.12
CA PHE A 165 16.69 -13.30 7.46
C PHE A 165 17.27 -14.72 7.53
N SER A 166 17.30 -15.50 6.43
CA SER A 166 17.95 -16.81 6.45
C SER A 166 19.47 -16.69 6.56
N TYR A 167 20.07 -15.62 6.04
CA TYR A 167 21.49 -15.31 6.27
C TYR A 167 21.78 -15.01 7.76
N LEU A 168 20.90 -14.26 8.43
CA LEU A 168 21.02 -13.97 9.86
C LEU A 168 20.79 -15.22 10.74
N ALA A 169 19.84 -16.08 10.35
CA ALA A 169 19.56 -17.33 11.05
C ALA A 169 20.69 -18.37 10.87
N TRP A 170 21.25 -18.48 9.66
CA TRP A 170 22.39 -19.35 9.38
C TRP A 170 23.63 -18.93 10.17
N ARG A 171 23.90 -17.63 10.26
CA ARG A 171 25.01 -17.08 11.05
C ARG A 171 24.87 -17.38 12.56
N LYS A 172 23.64 -17.44 13.08
CA LYS A 172 23.36 -17.87 14.46
C LYS A 172 23.55 -19.37 14.68
N TYR A 173 23.38 -20.19 13.66
CA TYR A 173 23.60 -21.63 13.74
C TYR A 173 25.10 -21.96 13.74
N THR A 174 25.87 -21.35 12.83
CA THR A 174 27.33 -21.53 12.76
C THR A 174 28.09 -20.95 13.96
N ALA A 175 27.53 -19.96 14.67
CA ALA A 175 28.14 -19.39 15.87
C ALA A 175 27.85 -20.19 17.16
N LYS A 176 27.05 -21.25 17.08
CA LYS A 176 26.72 -22.11 18.22
C LYS A 176 27.53 -23.41 18.26
N ASP A 177 28.30 -23.67 17.19
CA ASP A 177 29.12 -24.87 16.97
C ASP A 177 30.64 -24.60 17.10
N THR A 178 31.04 -23.47 17.69
CA THR A 178 32.43 -23.12 18.10
C THR A 178 32.43 -22.69 19.55
#